data_AF-A0AAE1SG49-F1
#
_entry.id   AF-A0AAE1SG49-F1
#
_cell.length_a   1.000
_cell.length_b   1.000
_cell.length_c   1.000
_cell.angle_alpha   90.00
_cell.angle_beta   90.00
_cell.angle_gamma   90.00
#
_symmetry.space_group_name_H-M   'P 1'
#
loop_
_entity.id
_entity.type
_entity.pdbx_description
1 polymer ?
#
loop_
_entity_poly.entity_id
_entity_poly.type
_entity_poly.pdbx_seq_one_letter_code
_entity_poly.pdbx_strand_id
1 'polypeptide(L)' 'MPTIKQLIRNTRRPIEMSRNPPLFGGCPRRRGTCTRVDLILKDLLLDNLWVEPKSVNYTSSQ' A
#
# COMPACT_ATOMS: atom_id res chain seq x y z
N MET A 1 -21.85 -13.16 28.09
CA MET A 1 -21.23 -11.95 28.67
C MET A 1 -20.12 -12.37 29.62
N PRO A 2 -18.86 -11.96 29.42
CA PRO A 2 -17.79 -12.29 30.36
C PRO A 2 -17.90 -11.45 31.64
N THR A 3 -17.62 -12.08 32.78
CA THR A 3 -17.60 -11.45 34.12
C THR A 3 -16.23 -10.81 34.40
N ILE A 4 -16.20 -9.86 35.35
CA ILE A 4 -14.97 -9.13 35.72
C ILE A 4 -13.85 -10.10 36.13
N LYS A 5 -14.17 -11.15 36.91
CA LYS A 5 -13.18 -12.18 37.31
C LYS A 5 -12.62 -12.98 36.13
N GLN A 6 -13.33 -13.06 35.00
CA GLN A 6 -12.82 -13.70 33.79
C GLN A 6 -11.86 -12.77 33.02
N LEU A 7 -12.11 -11.45 33.04
CA LEU A 7 -11.23 -10.45 32.41
C LEU A 7 -9.92 -10.25 33.20
N ILE A 8 -9.95 -10.43 34.53
CA ILE A 8 -8.74 -10.38 35.38
C ILE A 8 -7.86 -11.62 35.15
N ARG A 9 -8.46 -12.80 35.04
CA ARG A 9 -7.73 -14.06 34.80
C ARG A 9 -7.19 -14.19 33.38
N ASN A 10 -7.96 -13.72 32.39
CA ASN A 10 -7.59 -13.69 30.98
C ASN A 10 -7.82 -12.28 30.45
N THR A 11 -6.79 -11.43 30.57
CA THR A 11 -6.82 -10.10 29.96
C THR A 11 -6.93 -10.25 28.45
N ARG A 12 -7.84 -9.50 27.82
CA ARG A 12 -7.97 -9.53 26.37
C ARG A 12 -6.65 -9.08 25.74
N ARG A 13 -6.11 -9.88 24.83
CA ARG A 13 -4.98 -9.44 24.00
C ARG A 13 -5.51 -8.42 22.99
N PRO A 14 -4.84 -7.29 22.78
CA PRO A 14 -5.20 -6.41 21.68
C PRO A 14 -5.07 -7.20 20.37
N ILE A 15 -6.03 -7.03 19.47
CA ILE A 15 -5.95 -7.60 18.13
C ILE A 15 -4.89 -6.79 17.39
N GLU A 16 -3.74 -7.39 17.14
CA GLU A 16 -2.69 -6.75 16.35
C GLU A 16 -3.11 -6.72 14.88
N MET A 17 -3.70 -5.61 14.46
CA MET A 17 -3.93 -5.32 13.05
C MET A 17 -2.63 -4.78 12.46
N SER A 18 -2.05 -5.52 11.50
CA SER A 18 -1.02 -4.98 10.61
C SER A 18 -1.62 -3.77 9.88
N ARG A 19 -1.30 -2.56 10.33
CA ARG A 19 -1.73 -1.33 9.67
C ARG A 19 -0.86 -1.13 8.44
N ASN A 20 -1.45 -1.18 7.25
CA ASN A 20 -0.82 -0.61 6.05
C ASN A 20 -1.10 0.90 6.01
N PRO A 21 -0.12 1.80 6.26
CA PRO A 21 -0.21 3.11 5.61
C PRO A 21 1.14 3.59 5.03
N PRO A 22 1.77 2.83 4.11
CA PRO A 22 3.10 3.15 3.59
C PRO A 22 3.18 4.40 2.69
N LEU A 23 2.06 5.08 2.40
CA LEU A 23 2.05 6.34 1.62
C LEU A 23 1.37 7.53 2.34
N PHE A 24 0.32 7.28 3.11
CA PHE A 24 -0.51 8.36 3.67
C PHE A 24 -0.45 8.48 5.18
N GLY A 25 0.28 7.61 5.90
CA GLY A 25 0.48 7.71 7.35
C GLY A 25 -0.82 7.81 8.17
N GLY A 26 -1.93 7.24 7.67
CA GLY A 26 -3.25 7.32 8.31
C GLY A 26 -4.16 8.46 7.85
N CYS A 27 -3.74 9.31 6.92
CA CYS A 27 -4.61 10.34 6.33
C CYS A 27 -5.37 9.81 5.10
N PRO A 28 -6.64 10.18 4.88
CA PRO A 28 -7.38 9.77 3.68
C PRO A 28 -6.72 10.23 2.36
N ARG A 29 -6.07 11.40 2.38
CA ARG A 29 -5.28 11.96 1.27
C ARG A 29 -4.24 12.94 1.79
N ARG A 30 -3.08 13.02 1.12
CA ARG A 30 -2.05 14.04 1.36
C ARG A 30 -1.76 14.79 0.06
N ARG A 31 -1.40 16.08 0.15
CA ARG A 31 -0.89 16.85 -0.98
C ARG A 31 0.57 16.44 -1.25
N GLY A 32 0.93 16.29 -2.51
CA GLY A 32 2.30 16.04 -2.95
C GLY A 32 2.66 16.97 -4.10
N THR A 33 3.96 17.21 -4.29
CA THR A 33 4.52 17.96 -5.41
C THR A 33 5.21 17.00 -6.36
N CYS A 34 4.95 17.12 -7.66
CA CYS A 34 5.66 16.32 -8.66
C CYS A 34 7.12 16.75 -8.70
N THR A 35 8.05 15.83 -8.44
CA THR A 35 9.50 16.07 -8.59
C THR A 35 9.95 15.90 -10.03
N ARG A 36 9.21 15.12 -10.84
CA ARG A 36 9.41 14.89 -12.27
C ARG A 36 8.06 14.70 -12.95
N VAL A 37 8.00 15.05 -14.24
CA VAL A 37 6.83 14.84 -15.10
C VAL A 37 7.30 14.05 -16.31
N ASP A 38 7.12 12.73 -16.26
CA ASP A 38 7.50 11.83 -17.35
C ASP A 38 6.25 11.50 -18.18
N LEU A 39 6.37 11.62 -19.51
CA LEU A 39 5.29 11.26 -20.44
C LEU A 39 5.37 9.75 -20.70
N ILE A 40 4.42 8.99 -20.15
CA ILE A 40 4.25 7.57 -20.50
C ILE A 40 3.39 7.52 -21.77
N LEU A 41 4.04 7.68 -22.93
CA LEU A 41 3.39 7.49 -24.22
C LEU A 41 3.32 5.99 -24.51
N LYS A 42 2.14 5.39 -24.38
CA LYS A 42 1.96 3.95 -24.63
C LYS A 42 2.09 3.56 -26.10
N ASP A 43 1.97 4.52 -27.02
CA ASP A 43 1.87 4.24 -28.46
C ASP A 43 2.81 5.10 -29.33
N LEU A 44 3.75 5.83 -28.74
CA LEU A 44 4.78 6.54 -29.50
C LEU A 44 6.13 6.00 -29.08
N LEU A 45 6.65 5.14 -29.95
CA LEU A 45 8.04 4.71 -30.00
C LEU A 45 8.90 5.97 -30.18
N LEU A 46 9.25 6.63 -29.07
CA LEU A 46 10.35 7.58 -29.04
C LEU A 46 11.60 6.80 -28.64
N ASP A 47 12.46 6.62 -29.63
CA ASP A 47 13.76 6.01 -29.46
C ASP A 47 14.57 6.70 -28.35
N ASN A 48 15.24 5.87 -27.54
CA ASN A 48 16.48 6.16 -26.81
C ASN A 48 16.41 6.78 -25.38
N LEU A 49 15.63 6.19 -24.47
CA LEU A 49 16.09 6.06 -23.08
C LEU A 49 15.83 4.63 -22.61
N TRP A 50 16.88 3.81 -22.66
CA TRP A 50 16.85 2.39 -22.30
C TRP A 50 16.58 2.25 -20.80
N VAL A 51 15.30 2.23 -20.42
CA VAL A 51 14.85 1.78 -19.11
C VAL A 51 14.06 0.51 -19.35
N GLU A 52 14.71 -0.63 -19.11
CA GLU A 52 14.05 -1.94 -19.18
C GLU A 52 12.88 -1.96 -18.18
N PRO A 53 11.61 -2.00 -18.65
CA PRO A 53 10.49 -2.11 -17.76
C PRO A 53 10.53 -3.50 -17.10
N LYS A 54 10.63 -3.55 -15.77
CA LYS A 54 10.48 -4.81 -15.03
C LYS A 54 9.13 -5.42 -15.40
N SER A 55 9.16 -6.65 -15.93
CA SER A 55 7.98 -7.43 -16.32
C SER A 55 6.95 -7.42 -15.19
N VAL A 56 5.79 -6.80 -15.43
CA VAL A 56 4.68 -6.83 -14.48
C VAL A 56 3.98 -8.19 -14.63
N ASN A 57 4.20 -9.08 -13.66
CA ASN A 57 3.45 -10.32 -13.57
C ASN A 57 2.03 -10.01 -13.08
N TYR A 58 1.07 -9.97 -13.99
CA TYR A 58 -0.35 -10.02 -13.62
C TYR A 58 -0.67 -11.43 -13.14
N THR A 59 -0.59 -11.67 -11.84
CA THR A 59 -1.21 -12.87 -11.26
C THR A 59 -2.72 -12.67 -11.35
N SER A 60 -3.35 -13.29 -12.35
CA SER A 60 -4.80 -13.47 -12.42
C SER A 60 -5.23 -14.34 -11.23
N SER A 61 -5.84 -13.74 -10.22
CA SER A 61 -6.64 -14.49 -9.25
C SER A 61 -7.89 -14.99 -9.97
N GLN A 62 -8.02 -16.31 -10.08
CA GLN A 62 -9.26 -17.00 -10.46
C GLN A 62 -10.43 -16.60 -9.56
#